data_AF-X1VMA8-F1
#
_entry.id   AF-X1VMA8-F1
#
_cell.length_a   1.000
_cell.length_b   1.000
_cell.length_c   1.000
_cell.angle_alpha   90.00
_cell.angle_beta   90.00
_cell.angle_gamma   90.00
#
_symmetry.space_group_name_H-M   'P 1'
#
loop_
_entity.id
_entity.type
_entity.pdbx_description
1 polymer ?
#
loop_
_entity_poly.entity_id
_entity_poly.type
_entity_poly.pdbx_seq_one_letter_code
_entity_poly.pdbx_strand_id
1 'polypeptide(L)'
;WQTEAIAAKANWKLGIDAAHAKDLFAKGVDKAGTKKWQDRALKLGPGRFSEGVYIAGPDYMKGFAPYHAVLERTTLPPRFPRGDIRNYERSKVPGVALHAEKVG
;
A
#
# COMPACT_ATOMS: atom_id res chain seq x y z
N TRP A 1 -21.16 2.76 5.09
CA TRP A 1 -20.36 1.89 4.21
C TRP A 1 -20.98 1.78 2.82
N GLN A 2 -22.18 1.20 2.66
CA GLN A 2 -22.85 1.06 1.35
C GLN A 2 -23.00 2.40 0.60
N THR A 3 -23.51 3.44 1.26
CA THR A 3 -23.70 4.78 0.67
C THR A 3 -22.38 5.34 0.12
N GLU A 4 -21.33 5.31 0.93
CA GLU A 4 -19.99 5.78 0.56
C GLU A 4 -19.36 4.95 -0.56
N ALA A 5 -19.57 3.63 -0.56
CA ALA A 5 -19.08 2.74 -1.62
C ALA A 5 -19.77 3.02 -2.96
N ILE A 6 -21.07 3.31 -2.94
CA ILE A 6 -21.82 3.73 -4.14
C ILE A 6 -21.33 5.10 -4.62
N ALA A 7 -21.13 6.06 -3.71
CA ALA A 7 -20.60 7.38 -4.05
C ALA A 7 -19.19 7.31 -4.67
N ALA A 8 -18.38 6.33 -4.26
CA ALA A 8 -17.03 6.12 -4.79
C ALA A 8 -16.98 5.44 -6.18
N LYS A 9 -18.12 5.08 -6.80
CA LYS A 9 -18.18 4.38 -8.09
C LYS A 9 -17.39 5.09 -9.21
N ALA A 10 -17.47 6.42 -9.26
CA ALA A 10 -16.75 7.21 -10.26
C ALA A 10 -15.23 7.14 -10.05
N ASN A 11 -14.77 7.23 -8.80
CA ASN A 11 -13.36 7.11 -8.43
C ASN A 11 -12.81 5.72 -8.73
N TRP A 12 -13.60 4.68 -8.46
CA TRP A 12 -13.26 3.31 -8.85
C TRP A 12 -13.09 3.18 -10.37
N LYS A 13 -14.05 3.72 -11.13
CA LYS A 13 -13.99 3.68 -12.60
C LYS A 13 -12.74 4.38 -13.14
N LEU A 14 -12.44 5.58 -12.65
CA LEU A 14 -11.24 6.33 -13.03
C LEU A 14 -9.95 5.53 -12.80
N GLY A 15 -9.86 4.84 -11.66
CA GLY A 15 -8.71 3.98 -11.36
C GLY A 15 -8.57 2.80 -12.31
N ILE A 16 -9.68 2.12 -12.64
CA ILE A 16 -9.70 1.00 -13.58
C ILE A 16 -9.37 1.47 -15.00
N ASP A 17 -9.98 2.56 -15.47
CA ASP A 17 -9.73 3.11 -16.80
C ASP A 17 -8.25 3.50 -16.97
N ALA A 18 -7.65 4.15 -15.96
CA ALA A 18 -6.25 4.53 -15.99
C ALA A 18 -5.30 3.32 -16.02
N ALA A 19 -5.63 2.25 -15.30
CA ALA A 19 -4.86 1.01 -15.32
C ALA A 19 -5.01 0.26 -16.65
N HIS A 20 -6.23 0.25 -17.20
CA HIS A 20 -6.53 -0.35 -18.50
C HIS A 20 -5.84 0.39 -19.65
N ALA A 21 -5.90 1.72 -19.67
CA ALA A 21 -5.24 2.56 -20.67
C ALA A 21 -3.72 2.36 -20.70
N LYS A 22 -3.12 2.04 -19.55
CA LYS A 22 -1.69 1.74 -19.42
C LYS A 22 -1.35 0.26 -19.65
N ASP A 23 -2.35 -0.56 -19.94
CA ASP A 23 -2.27 -2.02 -20.10
C ASP A 23 -1.55 -2.71 -18.93
N LEU A 24 -1.78 -2.22 -17.71
CA LEU A 24 -1.04 -2.69 -16.53
C LEU A 24 -1.36 -4.14 -16.19
N PHE A 25 -2.56 -4.61 -16.52
CA PHE A 25 -2.95 -6.00 -16.28
C PHE A 25 -2.13 -6.95 -17.14
N ALA A 26 -2.12 -6.79 -18.47
CA ALA A 26 -1.38 -7.69 -19.34
C ALA A 26 0.13 -7.60 -19.07
N LYS A 27 0.68 -6.39 -18.88
CA LYS A 27 2.08 -6.21 -18.46
C LYS A 27 2.39 -6.88 -17.12
N GLY A 28 1.46 -6.84 -16.17
CA GLY A 28 1.59 -7.51 -14.88
C GLY A 28 1.59 -9.04 -15.01
N VAL A 29 0.73 -9.59 -15.87
CA VAL A 29 0.66 -11.02 -16.19
C VAL A 29 1.92 -11.48 -16.92
N ASP A 30 2.37 -10.73 -17.91
CA ASP A 30 3.59 -11.02 -18.68
C ASP A 30 4.84 -10.98 -17.78
N LYS A 31 4.96 -9.92 -16.96
CA LYS A 31 6.03 -9.79 -15.95
C LYS A 31 6.00 -10.93 -14.92
N ALA A 32 4.83 -11.45 -14.58
CA ALA A 32 4.72 -12.58 -13.66
C ALA A 32 5.11 -13.90 -14.36
N GLY A 33 4.62 -14.12 -15.58
CA GLY A 33 4.80 -15.35 -16.35
C GLY A 33 4.12 -16.58 -15.72
N THR A 34 3.85 -17.59 -16.55
CA THR A 34 3.19 -18.84 -16.11
C THR A 34 3.98 -19.57 -15.03
N LYS A 35 5.31 -19.54 -15.13
CA LYS A 35 6.21 -20.23 -14.19
C LYS A 35 6.05 -19.74 -12.76
N LYS A 36 5.92 -18.43 -12.54
CA LYS A 36 5.73 -17.87 -11.18
C LYS A 36 4.41 -18.29 -10.57
N TRP A 37 3.34 -18.33 -11.36
CA TRP A 37 2.04 -18.80 -10.89
C TRP A 37 2.08 -20.30 -10.56
N GLN A 38 2.64 -21.14 -11.44
CA GLN A 38 2.78 -22.58 -11.19
C GLN A 38 3.65 -22.88 -9.98
N ASP A 39 4.82 -22.24 -9.87
CA ASP A 39 5.71 -22.37 -8.71
C ASP A 39 5.03 -21.93 -7.41
N ARG A 40 4.14 -20.94 -7.48
CA ARG A 40 3.38 -20.47 -6.33
C ARG A 40 2.22 -21.39 -5.98
N ALA A 41 1.42 -21.84 -6.95
CA ALA A 41 0.31 -22.76 -6.73
C ALA A 41 0.78 -24.12 -6.18
N LEU A 42 1.88 -24.67 -6.72
CA LEU A 42 2.40 -25.98 -6.30
C LEU A 42 3.08 -25.95 -4.94
N LYS A 43 3.78 -24.86 -4.62
CA LYS A 43 4.55 -24.76 -3.38
C LYS A 43 3.79 -24.02 -2.27
N LEU A 44 2.76 -23.19 -2.56
CA LEU A 44 2.04 -22.29 -1.59
C LEU A 44 0.80 -22.95 -0.97
N GLY A 45 0.85 -24.22 -0.55
CA GLY A 45 -0.22 -24.82 0.25
C GLY A 45 -0.50 -24.08 1.59
N PRO A 46 -1.42 -24.58 2.45
CA PRO A 46 -1.83 -23.94 3.71
C PRO A 46 -0.71 -23.56 4.69
N GLY A 47 0.49 -24.17 4.59
CA GLY A 47 1.66 -23.83 5.42
C GLY A 47 2.37 -22.52 5.04
N ARG A 48 2.01 -21.89 3.92
CA ARG A 48 2.75 -20.74 3.39
C ARG A 48 2.35 -19.38 3.94
N PHE A 49 1.36 -19.29 4.82
CA PHE A 49 1.14 -18.01 5.50
C PHE A 49 2.28 -17.74 6.49
N SER A 50 2.60 -18.68 7.38
CA SER A 50 3.69 -18.53 8.36
C SER A 50 5.07 -18.52 7.69
N GLU A 51 5.34 -19.46 6.78
CA GLU A 51 6.62 -19.53 6.07
C GLU A 51 6.78 -18.36 5.07
N GLY A 52 5.69 -17.95 4.42
CA GLY A 52 5.68 -16.80 3.51
C GLY A 52 5.89 -15.46 4.23
N VAL A 53 5.35 -15.28 5.44
CA VAL A 53 5.63 -14.11 6.28
C VAL A 53 7.10 -14.06 6.67
N TYR A 54 7.71 -15.21 7.03
CA TYR A 54 9.12 -15.26 7.41
C TYR A 54 10.04 -14.94 6.22
N ILE A 55 9.80 -15.55 5.06
CA ILE A 55 10.59 -15.33 3.84
C ILE A 55 10.41 -13.91 3.30
N ALA A 56 9.23 -13.31 3.45
CA ALA A 56 8.95 -11.94 3.00
C ALA A 56 9.56 -10.87 3.90
N GLY A 57 10.11 -11.23 5.07
CA GLY A 57 10.71 -10.29 6.03
C GLY A 57 11.74 -9.34 5.38
N PRO A 58 12.78 -9.86 4.70
CA PRO A 58 13.77 -9.03 4.01
C PRO A 58 13.17 -8.11 2.93
N ASP A 59 12.24 -8.61 2.13
CA ASP A 59 11.57 -7.82 1.08
C ASP A 59 10.69 -6.72 1.70
N TYR A 60 9.99 -7.03 2.79
CA TYR A 60 9.20 -6.07 3.56
C TYR A 60 10.11 -4.99 4.17
N MET A 61 11.20 -5.38 4.83
CA MET A 61 12.16 -4.44 5.40
C MET A 61 12.71 -3.51 4.31
N LYS A 62 13.12 -4.05 3.16
CA LYS A 62 13.63 -3.26 2.04
C LYS A 62 12.57 -2.33 1.46
N GLY A 63 11.34 -2.80 1.28
CA GLY A 63 10.23 -2.01 0.75
C GLY A 63 9.72 -0.95 1.73
N PHE A 64 9.83 -1.21 3.03
CA PHE A 64 9.39 -0.30 4.09
C PHE A 64 10.48 0.71 4.50
N ALA A 65 11.76 0.39 4.31
CA ALA A 65 12.89 1.23 4.73
C ALA A 65 12.78 2.71 4.28
N PRO A 66 12.37 3.06 3.04
CA PRO A 66 12.20 4.46 2.64
C PRO A 66 11.12 5.18 3.47
N TYR A 67 10.01 4.50 3.72
CA TYR A 67 8.90 5.00 4.52
C TYR A 67 9.25 5.12 6.01
N HIS A 68 10.05 4.18 6.53
CA HIS A 68 10.58 4.27 7.88
C HIS A 68 11.46 5.51 8.06
N ALA A 69 12.39 5.74 7.13
CA ALA A 69 13.26 6.92 7.17
C ALA A 69 12.46 8.24 7.06
N VAL A 70 11.36 8.26 6.30
CA VAL A 70 10.42 9.40 6.27
C VAL A 70 9.78 9.63 7.64
N LEU A 71 9.29 8.58 8.29
CA LEU A 71 8.65 8.70 9.59
C LEU A 71 9.62 9.16 10.67
N GLU A 72 10.86 8.64 10.66
CA GLU A 72 11.91 9.05 11.61
C GLU A 72 12.27 10.54 11.50
N ARG A 73 12.33 11.09 10.28
CA ARG A 73 12.61 12.52 10.06
C ARG A 73 11.38 13.43 10.21
N THR A 74 10.18 12.86 10.26
CA THR A 74 8.93 13.63 10.29
C THR A 74 8.72 14.24 11.67
N THR A 75 8.74 15.57 11.75
CA THR A 75 8.41 16.30 12.97
C THR A 75 6.90 16.44 13.10
N LEU A 76 6.35 15.98 14.23
CA LEU A 76 4.92 16.10 14.51
C LEU A 76 4.59 17.46 15.16
N PRO A 77 3.45 18.07 14.82
CA PRO A 77 2.95 19.25 15.52
C PRO A 77 2.72 18.99 17.02
N PRO A 78 2.67 20.06 17.84
CA PRO A 78 2.36 19.97 19.27
C PRO A 78 1.08 19.17 19.52
N ARG A 79 1.08 18.36 20.58
CA ARG A 79 -0.09 17.62 21.03
C ARG A 79 -0.94 18.49 21.95
N PHE A 80 -2.22 18.59 21.64
CA PHE A 80 -3.23 19.33 22.40
C PHE A 80 -4.03 18.37 23.30
N PRO A 81 -4.88 18.87 24.23
CA PRO A 81 -5.72 18.04 25.08
C PRO A 81 -6.50 16.96 24.31
N ARG A 82 -6.81 15.84 24.98
CA ARG A 82 -7.52 14.72 24.35
C ARG A 82 -8.85 15.21 23.75
N GLY A 83 -9.08 14.89 22.48
CA GLY A 83 -10.29 15.30 21.75
C GLY A 83 -10.20 16.66 21.04
N ASP A 84 -9.13 17.44 21.25
CA ASP A 84 -8.93 18.69 20.52
C ASP A 84 -8.75 18.42 19.02
N ILE A 85 -9.52 19.16 18.19
CA ILE A 85 -9.53 19.01 16.73
C ILE A 85 -8.15 19.22 16.10
N ARG A 86 -7.27 20.02 16.72
CA ARG A 86 -5.91 20.25 16.21
C ARG A 86 -5.04 18.99 16.27
N ASN A 87 -5.40 18.00 17.08
CA ASN A 87 -4.68 16.72 17.09
C ASN A 87 -4.84 15.93 15.79
N TYR A 88 -5.87 16.18 14.96
CA TYR A 88 -6.01 15.54 13.65
C TYR A 88 -4.90 15.97 12.69
N GLU A 89 -4.35 17.17 12.84
CA GLU A 89 -3.18 17.61 12.06
C GLU A 89 -1.95 16.74 12.33
N ARG A 90 -1.80 16.20 13.55
CA ARG A 90 -0.72 15.24 13.87
C ARG A 90 -0.88 13.91 13.12
N SER A 91 -2.10 13.50 12.77
CA SER A 91 -2.35 12.31 11.98
C SER A 91 -2.19 12.56 10.48
N LYS A 92 -2.52 13.78 10.02
CA LYS A 92 -2.38 14.20 8.62
C LYS A 92 -0.92 14.26 8.19
N VAL A 93 -0.02 14.77 9.04
CA VAL A 93 1.40 14.98 8.72
C VAL A 93 2.11 13.70 8.23
N PRO A 94 2.06 12.56 8.95
CA PRO A 94 2.60 11.28 8.46
C PRO A 94 1.99 10.84 7.13
N GLY A 95 0.68 11.01 6.96
CA GLY A 95 -0.02 10.60 5.73
C GLY A 95 0.46 11.36 4.50
N VAL A 96 0.66 12.67 4.62
CA VAL A 96 1.20 13.51 3.54
C VAL A 96 2.65 13.15 3.24
N ALA A 97 3.48 12.97 4.28
CA ALA A 97 4.90 12.64 4.12
C ALA A 97 5.11 11.27 3.43
N LEU A 98 4.36 10.25 3.85
CA LEU A 98 4.40 8.92 3.23
C LEU A 98 3.87 8.92 1.80
N HIS A 99 2.84 9.73 1.52
CA HIS A 99 2.32 9.84 0.16
C HIS A 99 3.33 10.47 -0.78
N ALA A 100 4.02 11.54 -0.34
CA ALA A 100 5.09 12.18 -1.10
C ALA A 100 6.21 11.19 -1.46
N GLU A 101 6.67 10.37 -0.51
CA GLU A 101 7.67 9.32 -0.76
C GLU A 101 7.20 8.26 -1.76
N LYS A 102 5.90 7.93 -1.78
CA LYS A 102 5.34 6.92 -2.68
C LYS A 102 5.26 7.40 -4.14
N VAL A 103 5.06 8.70 -4.37
CA VAL A 103 4.76 9.28 -5.70
C VAL A 103 5.93 10.01 -6.33
N GLY A 104 6.96 10.39 -5.55
CA GLY A 104 8.24 10.91 -6.04
C GLY A 104 9.14 9.80 -6.56
#